data_AF-A0A965LJY4-F1
#
_entry.id   AF-A0A965LJY4-F1
#
_cell.length_a   1.000
_cell.length_b   1.000
_cell.length_c   1.000
_cell.angle_alpha   90.00
_cell.angle_beta   90.00
_cell.angle_gamma   90.00
#
_symmetry.space_group_name_H-M   'P 1'
#
loop_
_entity.id
_entity.type
_entity.pdbx_description
1 polymer ?
#
loop_
_entity_poly.entity_id
_entity_poly.type
_entity_poly.pdbx_seq_one_letter_code
_entity_poly.pdbx_strand_id
1 'polypeptide(L)'
;MPLSKHMMFVALEAAGQSVIVGHDMRDSSPLFAEAFARGAQKRGANVISIGLCSTDESYFASGALNLPAAMFTASHNPATYNGIKFSRAGARGISLDTGLAAIRDRAKVYLT
;
A
#
# COMPACT_ATOMS: atom_id res chain seq x y z
N MET A 1 3.34 2.09 -26.08
CA MET A 1 3.85 1.62 -24.75
C MET A 1 2.74 0.85 -24.05
N PRO A 2 2.97 -0.35 -23.49
CA PRO A 2 1.85 -1.20 -23.09
C PRO A 2 1.25 -0.77 -21.74
N LEU A 3 -0.09 -0.69 -21.69
CA LEU A 3 -0.95 -0.27 -20.57
C LEU A 3 -0.80 -1.10 -19.28
N SER A 4 -0.02 -2.19 -19.28
CA SER A 4 0.04 -3.17 -18.19
C SER A 4 0.89 -2.78 -16.98
N LYS A 5 1.74 -1.75 -17.09
CA LYS A 5 2.70 -1.41 -16.02
C LYS A 5 2.09 -0.63 -14.83
N HIS A 6 0.97 0.06 -14.98
CA HIS A 6 0.55 1.13 -14.04
C HIS A 6 -0.66 0.80 -13.14
N MET A 7 -1.19 -0.43 -13.15
CA MET A 7 -2.60 -0.65 -12.80
C MET A 7 -2.94 -0.82 -11.29
N MET A 8 -2.00 -1.27 -10.44
CA MET A 8 -2.19 -1.22 -8.97
C MET A 8 -2.23 0.23 -8.48
N PHE A 9 -1.45 1.08 -9.15
CA PHE A 9 -1.41 2.50 -8.90
C PHE A 9 -2.66 3.24 -9.38
N VAL A 10 -3.33 2.78 -10.44
CA VAL A 10 -4.64 3.34 -10.83
C VAL A 10 -5.69 3.21 -9.71
N ALA A 11 -5.67 2.13 -8.92
CA ALA A 11 -6.61 1.97 -7.80
C ALA A 11 -6.28 2.84 -6.58
N LEU A 12 -5.01 3.22 -6.42
CA LEU A 12 -4.53 4.17 -5.41
C LEU A 12 -4.43 5.60 -5.95
N GLU A 13 -4.82 5.84 -7.22
CA GLU A 13 -4.59 7.10 -7.95
C GLU A 13 -3.11 7.55 -7.98
N ALA A 14 -2.18 6.60 -7.92
CA ALA A 14 -0.79 6.81 -7.59
C ALA A 14 0.18 6.61 -8.79
N ALA A 15 -0.33 6.43 -10.01
CA ALA A 15 0.50 5.98 -11.14
C ALA A 15 1.45 7.10 -11.58
N GLY A 16 2.76 6.85 -11.49
CA GLY A 16 3.79 7.88 -11.69
C GLY A 16 3.95 8.86 -10.53
N GLN A 17 3.39 8.56 -9.35
CA GLN A 17 3.44 9.39 -8.14
C GLN A 17 4.19 8.69 -6.99
N SER A 18 4.41 9.44 -5.91
CA SER A 18 4.96 8.91 -4.67
C SER A 18 3.92 8.12 -3.87
N VAL A 19 4.32 7.06 -3.18
CA VAL A 19 3.48 6.30 -2.24
C VAL A 19 4.23 6.10 -0.92
N ILE A 20 3.53 6.31 0.19
CA ILE A 20 4.07 6.09 1.54
C ILE A 20 3.92 4.61 1.89
N VAL A 21 4.96 4.02 2.47
CA VAL A 21 4.94 2.63 2.95
C VAL A 21 5.44 2.59 4.39
N GLY A 22 4.57 2.15 5.30
CA GLY A 22 4.87 1.94 6.72
C GLY A 22 4.53 0.53 7.15
N HIS A 23 5.00 0.11 8.32
CA HIS A 23 4.74 -1.23 8.82
C HIS A 23 4.71 -1.29 10.36
N ASP A 24 3.99 -2.27 10.91
CA ASP A 24 3.98 -2.55 12.36
C ASP A 24 5.14 -3.47 12.79
N MET A 25 5.15 -3.85 14.07
CA MET A 25 6.22 -4.65 14.68
C MET A 25 6.13 -6.18 14.43
N ARG A 26 5.24 -6.69 13.57
CA ARG A 26 5.23 -8.13 13.28
C ARG A 26 6.50 -8.54 12.53
N ASP A 27 7.05 -9.70 12.84
CA ASP A 27 8.25 -10.23 12.16
C ASP A 27 8.11 -10.29 10.62
N SER A 28 6.89 -10.55 10.14
CA SER A 28 6.57 -10.61 8.70
C SER A 28 6.38 -9.24 8.04
N SER A 29 6.12 -8.18 8.82
CA SER A 29 5.75 -6.86 8.31
C SER A 29 6.89 -6.16 7.53
N PRO A 30 8.15 -6.13 7.99
CA PRO A 30 9.26 -5.55 7.22
C PRO A 30 9.43 -6.20 5.84
N LEU A 31 9.35 -7.54 5.78
CA LEU A 31 9.50 -8.29 4.52
C LEU A 31 8.37 -7.96 3.53
N PHE A 32 7.12 -7.90 4.01
CA PHE A 32 5.98 -7.57 3.16
C PHE A 32 6.02 -6.12 2.67
N ALA A 33 6.40 -5.17 3.53
CA ALA A 33 6.57 -3.77 3.17
C ALA A 33 7.65 -3.60 2.09
N GLU A 34 8.79 -4.28 2.24
CA GLU A 34 9.89 -4.24 1.26
C GLU A 34 9.49 -4.89 -0.08
N ALA A 35 8.80 -6.04 -0.04
CA ALA A 35 8.29 -6.70 -1.24
C ALA A 35 7.31 -5.81 -2.01
N PHE A 36 6.39 -5.13 -1.29
CA PHE A 36 5.49 -4.16 -1.88
C PHE A 36 6.24 -2.96 -2.46
N ALA A 37 7.20 -2.40 -1.73
CA ALA A 37 8.03 -1.28 -2.19
C ALA A 37 8.78 -1.62 -3.49
N ARG A 38 9.39 -2.80 -3.59
CA ARG A 38 10.06 -3.26 -4.82
C ARG A 38 9.07 -3.43 -5.98
N GLY A 39 7.90 -4.01 -5.72
CA GLY A 39 6.85 -4.16 -6.73
C GLY A 39 6.31 -2.81 -7.22
N ALA A 40 6.18 -1.85 -6.30
CA ALA A 40 5.80 -0.47 -6.55
C ALA A 40 6.82 0.26 -7.44
N GLN A 41 8.10 0.21 -7.06
CA GLN A 41 9.20 0.83 -7.80
C GLN A 41 9.35 0.25 -9.21
N LYS A 42 9.26 -1.08 -9.37
CA LYS A 42 9.28 -1.74 -10.70
C LYS A 42 8.17 -1.26 -11.65
N ARG A 43 7.12 -0.64 -11.10
CA ARG A 43 5.98 -0.07 -11.83
C ARG A 43 6.04 1.46 -11.95
N GLY A 44 7.16 2.07 -11.58
CA GLY A 44 7.44 3.49 -11.80
C GLY A 44 7.03 4.43 -10.67
N ALA A 45 6.69 3.91 -9.49
CA ALA A 45 6.39 4.77 -8.34
C ALA A 45 7.63 5.11 -7.52
N ASN A 46 7.63 6.31 -6.96
CA ASN A 46 8.58 6.69 -5.92
C ASN A 46 8.05 6.18 -4.56
N VAL A 47 8.84 5.41 -3.82
CA VAL A 47 8.40 4.87 -2.52
C VAL A 47 9.04 5.67 -1.40
N ILE A 48 8.21 6.21 -0.50
CA ILE A 48 8.63 6.87 0.73
C ILE A 48 8.40 5.88 1.87
N SER A 49 9.44 5.16 2.26
CA SER A 49 9.40 4.25 3.39
C SER A 49 9.51 5.02 4.71
N ILE A 50 8.52 4.89 5.59
CA ILE A 50 8.51 5.51 6.93
C ILE A 50 8.85 4.53 8.05
N GLY A 51 9.12 3.26 7.71
CA GLY A 51 9.63 2.24 8.63
C GLY A 51 8.59 1.71 9.61
N LEU A 52 9.07 1.33 10.81
CA LEU A 52 8.25 0.91 11.93
C LEU A 52 7.44 2.11 12.43
N CYS A 53 6.13 2.05 12.30
CA CYS A 53 5.23 3.13 12.66
C CYS A 53 3.86 2.62 13.11
N SER A 54 3.06 3.52 13.68
CA SER A 54 1.65 3.29 13.94
C SER A 54 0.80 3.50 12.67
N THR A 55 -0.48 3.11 12.72
CA THR A 55 -1.40 3.41 11.60
C THR A 55 -1.67 4.91 11.52
N ASP A 56 -1.80 5.59 12.66
CA ASP A 56 -2.01 7.03 12.77
C ASP A 56 -0.80 7.84 12.23
N GLU A 57 0.43 7.40 12.45
CA GLU A 57 1.62 8.01 11.81
C GLU A 57 1.58 7.86 10.28
N SER A 58 1.19 6.68 9.77
CA SER A 58 1.01 6.47 8.33
C SER A 58 -0.09 7.36 7.74
N TYR A 59 -1.20 7.55 8.46
CA TYR A 59 -2.27 8.47 8.03
C TYR A 59 -1.84 9.93 8.12
N PHE A 60 -1.11 10.32 9.17
CA PHE A 60 -0.56 11.65 9.31
C PHE A 60 0.36 11.98 8.13
N ALA A 61 1.30 11.08 7.79
CA ALA A 61 2.18 11.26 6.63
C ALA A 61 1.39 11.35 5.31
N SER A 62 0.37 10.50 5.14
CA SER A 62 -0.53 10.53 3.97
C SER A 62 -1.28 11.85 3.85
N GLY A 63 -1.79 12.38 4.95
CA GLY A 63 -2.47 13.67 5.02
C GLY A 63 -1.53 14.83 4.76
N ALA A 64 -0.42 14.89 5.50
CA ALA A 64 0.55 15.99 5.46
C ALA A 64 1.22 16.15 4.10
N LEU A 65 1.53 15.04 3.41
CA LEU A 65 2.16 15.06 2.09
C LEU A 65 1.12 15.01 0.95
N ASN A 66 -0.16 14.84 1.28
CA ASN A 66 -1.22 14.56 0.31
C ASN A 66 -0.86 13.41 -0.65
N LEU A 67 -0.33 12.31 -0.08
CA LEU A 67 0.12 11.13 -0.82
C LEU A 67 -0.65 9.87 -0.37
N PRO A 68 -0.87 8.90 -1.26
CA PRO A 68 -1.44 7.60 -0.89
C PRO A 68 -0.49 6.82 0.03
N ALA A 69 -1.02 5.92 0.84
CA ALA A 69 -0.23 5.09 1.75
C ALA A 69 -0.66 3.62 1.76
N ALA A 70 0.32 2.75 2.03
CA ALA A 70 0.13 1.34 2.34
C ALA A 70 0.78 1.04 3.70
N MET A 71 -0.04 0.71 4.69
CA MET A 71 0.39 0.38 6.04
C MET A 71 0.28 -1.12 6.28
N PHE A 72 1.41 -1.80 6.47
CA PHE A 72 1.48 -3.23 6.76
C PHE A 72 1.20 -3.48 8.23
N THR A 73 0.09 -4.13 8.51
CA THR A 73 -0.31 -4.45 9.87
C THR A 73 -1.42 -5.49 9.87
N ALA A 74 -1.45 -6.34 10.89
CA ALA A 74 -2.61 -7.18 11.18
C ALA A 74 -3.44 -6.67 12.38
N SER A 75 -3.18 -5.43 12.84
CA SER A 75 -3.84 -4.85 14.02
C SER A 75 -3.78 -5.84 15.19
N HIS A 76 -4.93 -6.38 15.61
CA HIS A 76 -5.10 -7.30 16.72
C HIS A 76 -5.27 -8.78 16.29
N ASN A 77 -5.13 -9.10 14.99
CA ASN A 77 -5.21 -10.49 14.53
C ASN A 77 -4.06 -11.33 15.12
N PRO A 78 -4.22 -12.66 15.22
CA PRO A 78 -3.18 -13.56 15.71
C PRO A 78 -1.82 -13.35 15.01
N ALA A 79 -0.72 -13.68 15.69
CA ALA A 79 0.65 -13.38 15.24
C ALA A 79 0.99 -13.93 13.84
N THR A 80 0.36 -15.04 13.44
CA THR A 80 0.56 -15.66 12.12
C THR A 80 -0.10 -14.89 10.96
N TYR A 81 -0.98 -13.93 11.26
CA TYR A 81 -1.66 -13.11 10.25
C TYR A 81 -0.89 -11.83 9.96
N ASN A 82 -1.06 -11.32 8.74
CA ASN A 82 -0.67 -9.98 8.33
C ASN A 82 -1.73 -9.38 7.39
N GLY A 83 -1.61 -8.10 7.08
CA GLY A 83 -2.54 -7.37 6.24
C GLY A 83 -1.97 -6.04 5.77
N ILE A 84 -2.73 -5.35 4.92
CA ILE A 84 -2.37 -4.03 4.40
C ILE A 84 -3.60 -3.13 4.55
N LYS A 85 -3.42 -1.97 5.18
CA LYS A 85 -4.39 -0.87 5.11
C LYS A 85 -3.95 0.08 4.00
N PHE A 86 -4.85 0.35 3.06
CA PHE A 86 -4.60 1.32 1.99
C PHE A 86 -5.36 2.62 2.25
N SER A 87 -4.71 3.75 1.96
CA SER A 87 -5.36 5.06 1.84
C SER A 87 -4.98 5.73 0.52
N ARG A 88 -5.90 6.52 -0.02
CA ARG A 88 -5.59 7.50 -1.08
C ARG A 88 -4.91 8.72 -0.46
N ALA A 89 -4.44 9.61 -1.33
CA ALA A 89 -3.96 10.94 -0.95
C ALA A 89 -4.94 11.64 0.02
N GLY A 90 -4.37 12.29 1.05
CA GLY A 90 -5.15 12.95 2.10
C GLY A 90 -5.71 11.99 3.16
N ALA A 91 -5.09 10.82 3.37
CA ALA A 91 -5.53 9.78 4.30
C ALA A 91 -6.98 9.29 4.09
N ARG A 92 -7.47 9.36 2.84
CA ARG A 92 -8.83 8.92 2.51
C ARG A 92 -8.88 7.39 2.43
N GLY A 93 -9.73 6.78 3.24
CA GLY A 93 -9.87 5.33 3.31
C GLY A 93 -10.32 4.70 1.99
N ILE A 94 -9.92 3.45 1.77
CA ILE A 94 -10.37 2.62 0.64
C ILE A 94 -11.11 1.41 1.20
N SER A 95 -12.30 1.19 0.68
CA SER A 95 -13.21 0.09 0.98
C SER A 95 -13.36 -0.82 -0.23
N LEU A 96 -14.12 -1.90 -0.09
CA LEU A 96 -14.36 -2.86 -1.18
C LEU A 96 -14.91 -2.20 -2.44
N ASP A 97 -15.94 -1.39 -2.27
CA ASP A 97 -16.66 -0.61 -3.28
C ASP A 97 -15.89 0.61 -3.78
N THR A 98 -14.99 1.17 -2.97
CA THR A 98 -14.21 2.36 -3.34
C THR A 98 -12.79 2.04 -3.83
N GLY A 99 -12.47 0.77 -4.12
CA GLY A 99 -11.26 0.42 -4.89
C GLY A 99 -10.60 -0.90 -4.50
N LEU A 100 -10.86 -1.43 -3.31
CA LEU A 100 -10.21 -2.66 -2.84
C LEU A 100 -10.62 -3.88 -3.68
N ALA A 101 -11.85 -3.93 -4.21
CA ALA A 101 -12.26 -4.96 -5.17
C ALA A 101 -11.39 -4.95 -6.43
N ALA A 102 -11.10 -3.77 -6.98
CA ALA A 102 -10.26 -3.64 -8.16
C ALA A 102 -8.79 -4.04 -7.89
N ILE A 103 -8.29 -3.79 -6.68
CA ILE A 103 -6.97 -4.28 -6.24
C ILE A 103 -6.97 -5.82 -6.18
N ARG A 104 -7.96 -6.42 -5.51
CA ARG A 104 -8.13 -7.87 -5.38
C ARG A 104 -8.18 -8.54 -6.75
N ASP A 105 -9.06 -8.08 -7.64
CA ASP A 105 -9.31 -8.76 -8.91
C ASP A 105 -8.09 -8.68 -9.85
N ARG A 106 -7.27 -7.63 -9.74
CA ARG A 106 -5.98 -7.56 -10.43
C ARG A 106 -4.92 -8.46 -9.80
N ALA A 107 -4.86 -8.53 -8.47
CA ALA A 107 -3.91 -9.40 -7.78
C ALA A 107 -4.11 -10.87 -8.19
N LYS A 108 -5.36 -11.31 -8.42
CA LYS A 108 -5.68 -12.66 -8.91
C LYS A 108 -4.96 -13.04 -10.21
N VAL A 109 -4.70 -12.08 -11.11
CA VAL A 109 -3.99 -12.34 -12.39
C VAL A 109 -2.55 -12.81 -12.17
N TYR A 110 -1.97 -12.55 -11.00
CA TYR A 110 -0.61 -12.95 -10.64
C TYR A 110 -0.57 -14.18 -9.71
N LEU A 111 -1.73 -14.76 -9.41
CA LEU A 111 -1.87 -15.95 -8.57
C LEU A 111 -2.20 -17.22 -9.40
N THR A 112 -2.24 -17.08 -10.72
CA THR A 112 -2.46 -18.13 -11.71
C THR A 112 -1.21 -18.31 -12.55
#